data_AF-A0A353RYK7-F1
#
_entry.id   AF-A0A353RYK7-F1
#
_cell.length_a   1.000
_cell.length_b   1.000
_cell.length_c   1.000
_cell.angle_alpha   90.00
_cell.angle_beta   90.00
_cell.angle_gamma   90.00
#
_symmetry.space_group_name_H-M   'P 1'
#
loop_
_entity.id
_entity.type
_entity.pdbx_description
1 polymer ?
#
loop_
_entity_poly.entity_id
_entity_poly.type
_entity_poly.pdbx_seq_one_letter_code
_entity_poly.pdbx_strand_id
1 'polypeptide(L)'
;MAKRFSTFEGVFTPCLLSILGVIMYLRLGWVVGSIGFGGTLIIICFANMITLSTALSMSSVVTNIRIGPGGAYSIITKSLGLEAGGAIGFPLYLSQAISVAFYITGFAECWLFVFPSHSLLLVSLIAWAVLLIISYLSAKFAFKVQYFIFVLIGLSIVSIMMGKGSNVSHQFSFWGGYQTGEF
;
A
#
# COMPACT_ATOMS: atom_id res chain seq x y z
N MET A 1 2.18 33.19 0.79
CA MET A 1 1.07 32.44 0.15
C MET A 1 1.41 30.96 0.23
N ALA A 2 0.74 30.18 1.08
CA ALA A 2 1.04 28.75 1.20
C ALA A 2 0.59 28.04 -0.09
N LYS A 3 1.52 27.38 -0.80
CA LYS A 3 1.21 26.58 -1.99
C LYS A 3 0.21 25.50 -1.58
N ARG A 4 -1.02 25.60 -2.09
CA ARG A 4 -2.06 24.59 -1.88
C ARG A 4 -1.75 23.40 -2.80
N PHE A 5 -1.79 22.19 -2.26
CA PHE A 5 -1.64 20.98 -3.07
C PHE A 5 -2.86 20.80 -3.97
N SER A 6 -2.64 20.44 -5.23
CA SER A 6 -3.72 20.08 -6.16
C SER A 6 -4.30 18.71 -5.80
N THR A 7 -5.52 18.38 -6.24
CA THR A 7 -6.17 17.08 -5.98
C THR A 7 -5.31 15.90 -6.43
N PHE A 8 -4.60 16.06 -7.55
CA PHE A 8 -3.69 15.04 -8.06
C PHE A 8 -2.46 14.87 -7.16
N GLU A 9 -1.74 15.95 -6.88
CA GLU A 9 -0.51 15.92 -6.07
C GLU A 9 -0.77 15.54 -4.61
N GLY A 10 -1.86 16.06 -4.03
CA GLY A 10 -2.15 15.97 -2.61
C GLY A 10 -2.98 14.76 -2.19
N VAL A 11 -3.75 14.16 -3.09
CA VAL A 11 -4.68 13.07 -2.75
C VAL A 11 -4.49 11.85 -3.65
N PHE A 12 -4.57 12.01 -4.97
CA PHE A 12 -4.53 10.86 -5.89
C PHE A 12 -3.20 10.11 -5.84
N THR A 13 -2.08 10.80 -6.03
CA THR A 13 -0.75 10.19 -6.02
C THR A 13 -0.44 9.49 -4.67
N PRO A 14 -0.61 10.12 -3.49
CA PRO A 14 -0.32 9.43 -2.23
C PRO A 14 -1.24 8.23 -1.99
N CYS A 15 -2.53 8.34 -2.31
CA CYS A 15 -3.47 7.22 -2.18
C CYS A 15 -3.07 6.05 -3.07
N LEU A 16 -2.71 6.30 -4.32
CA LEU A 16 -2.32 5.23 -5.24
C LEU A 16 -1.02 4.54 -4.79
N LEU A 17 -0.03 5.29 -4.30
CA LEU A 17 1.20 4.69 -3.75
C LEU A 17 0.96 3.91 -2.46
N SER A 18 -0.04 4.30 -1.66
CA SER A 18 -0.38 3.55 -0.44
C SER A 18 -1.03 2.19 -0.74
N ILE A 19 -1.69 2.06 -1.90
CA ILE A 19 -2.33 0.81 -2.34
C ILE A 19 -1.32 -0.07 -3.09
N LEU A 20 -0.50 0.52 -3.97
CA LEU A 20 0.55 -0.20 -4.72
C LEU A 20 1.77 -0.49 -3.83
N GLY A 21 1.59 -1.43 -2.91
CA GLY A 21 2.58 -1.82 -1.92
C GLY A 21 3.37 -3.09 -2.26
N VAL A 22 4.19 -3.51 -1.30
CA VAL A 22 5.07 -4.69 -1.40
C VAL A 22 4.30 -5.99 -1.65
N ILE A 23 3.04 -6.08 -1.20
CA ILE A 23 2.17 -7.25 -1.36
C ILE A 23 1.92 -7.56 -2.83
N MET A 24 1.74 -6.52 -3.66
CA MET A 24 1.49 -6.70 -5.08
C MET A 24 2.65 -7.43 -5.77
N TYR A 25 3.89 -7.16 -5.35
CA TYR A 25 5.08 -7.77 -5.93
C TYR A 25 5.41 -9.13 -5.31
N LEU A 26 5.40 -9.23 -3.98
CA LEU A 26 5.90 -10.42 -3.27
C LEU A 26 4.86 -11.51 -3.03
N ARG A 27 3.58 -11.15 -2.97
CA ARG A 27 2.54 -12.09 -2.50
C ARG A 27 1.50 -12.42 -3.57
N LEU A 28 1.27 -11.55 -4.54
CA LEU A 28 0.27 -11.80 -5.59
C LEU A 28 0.54 -13.09 -6.37
N GLY A 29 1.81 -13.37 -6.73
CA GLY A 29 2.19 -14.62 -7.39
C GLY A 29 1.87 -15.86 -6.56
N TRP A 30 2.22 -15.84 -5.27
CA TRP A 30 1.94 -16.94 -4.34
C TRP A 30 0.43 -17.16 -4.12
N VAL A 31 -0.37 -16.09 -4.04
CA VAL A 31 -1.83 -16.18 -3.90
C VAL A 31 -2.46 -16.82 -5.15
N VAL A 32 -2.04 -16.39 -6.34
CA VAL A 32 -2.49 -16.97 -7.61
C VAL A 32 -2.06 -18.43 -7.72
N GLY A 33 -0.84 -18.78 -7.30
CA GLY A 33 -0.34 -20.15 -7.28
C GLY A 33 -1.15 -21.06 -6.35
N SER A 34 -1.46 -20.58 -5.14
CA SER A 34 -2.10 -21.37 -4.07
C SER A 34 -3.59 -21.58 -4.30
N ILE A 35 -4.32 -20.54 -4.67
CA ILE A 35 -5.80 -20.54 -4.75
C ILE A 35 -6.29 -20.70 -6.20
N GLY A 36 -5.42 -20.41 -7.17
CA GLY A 36 -5.76 -20.36 -8.60
C GLY A 36 -6.28 -19.00 -9.03
N PHE A 37 -6.45 -18.84 -10.34
CA PHE A 37 -6.84 -17.56 -10.94
C PHE A 37 -8.25 -17.12 -10.52
N GLY A 38 -9.23 -18.02 -10.58
CA GLY A 38 -10.62 -17.72 -10.26
C GLY A 38 -10.81 -17.30 -8.80
N GLY A 39 -10.21 -18.03 -7.86
CA GLY A 39 -10.29 -17.69 -6.43
C GLY A 39 -9.56 -16.38 -6.10
N THR A 40 -8.43 -16.09 -6.76
CA THR A 40 -7.75 -14.80 -6.58
C THR A 40 -8.61 -13.62 -7.04
N LEU A 41 -9.32 -13.75 -8.16
CA LEU A 41 -10.23 -12.71 -8.63
C LEU A 41 -11.38 -12.45 -7.66
N ILE A 42 -11.95 -13.49 -7.04
CA ILE A 42 -13.00 -13.35 -6.02
C ILE A 42 -12.47 -12.56 -4.82
N ILE A 43 -11.26 -12.89 -4.33
CA ILE A 43 -10.63 -12.19 -3.20
C ILE A 43 -10.42 -10.70 -3.54
N ILE A 44 -9.88 -10.40 -4.72
CA ILE A 44 -9.65 -9.01 -5.16
C ILE A 44 -10.97 -8.25 -5.30
N CYS A 45 -11.98 -8.88 -5.88
CA CYS A 45 -13.31 -8.28 -6.05
C CYS A 45 -13.94 -7.95 -4.69
N PHE A 46 -13.88 -8.89 -3.74
CA PHE A 46 -14.42 -8.70 -2.39
C PHE A 46 -13.65 -7.62 -1.61
N ALA A 47 -12.33 -7.60 -1.69
CA ALA A 47 -11.50 -6.55 -1.09
C ALA A 47 -11.85 -5.17 -1.66
N ASN A 48 -11.96 -5.05 -2.98
CA ASN A 48 -12.37 -3.81 -3.63
C ASN A 48 -13.78 -3.36 -3.23
N MET A 49 -14.72 -4.28 -3.05
CA MET A 49 -16.07 -3.96 -2.58
C MET A 49 -16.04 -3.33 -1.18
N ILE A 50 -15.25 -3.88 -0.25
CA ILE A 50 -15.10 -3.33 1.10
C ILE A 50 -14.46 -1.92 1.06
N THR A 51 -13.39 -1.76 0.28
CA THR A 51 -12.68 -0.47 0.16
C THR A 51 -13.56 0.58 -0.50
N LEU A 52 -14.30 0.24 -1.56
CA LEU A 52 -15.22 1.15 -2.23
C LEU A 52 -16.37 1.58 -1.30
N SER A 53 -16.96 0.64 -0.57
CA SER A 53 -18.01 0.95 0.42
C SER A 53 -17.51 1.94 1.48
N THR A 54 -16.29 1.72 1.98
CA THR A 54 -15.65 2.61 2.97
C THR A 54 -15.32 3.97 2.38
N ALA A 55 -14.83 4.02 1.13
CA ALA A 55 -14.52 5.26 0.43
C ALA A 55 -15.79 6.10 0.17
N LEU A 56 -16.91 5.47 -0.21
CA LEU A 56 -18.19 6.14 -0.38
C LEU A 56 -18.73 6.69 0.96
N SER A 57 -18.61 5.91 2.03
CA SER A 57 -18.98 6.36 3.38
C SER A 57 -18.13 7.56 3.83
N MET A 58 -16.81 7.50 3.64
CA MET A 58 -15.93 8.64 3.94
C MET A 58 -16.24 9.86 3.07
N SER A 59 -16.59 9.66 1.79
CA SER A 59 -16.97 10.75 0.89
C SER A 59 -18.22 11.48 1.41
N SER A 60 -19.26 10.75 1.84
CA SER A 60 -20.49 11.35 2.35
C SER A 60 -20.25 12.16 3.63
N VAL A 61 -19.45 11.61 4.55
CA VAL A 61 -19.01 12.27 5.79
C VAL A 61 -18.27 13.58 5.49
N VAL A 62 -17.29 13.55 4.59
CA VAL A 62 -16.48 14.74 4.24
C VAL A 62 -17.32 15.81 3.54
N THR A 63 -18.29 15.42 2.71
CA THR A 63 -19.17 16.38 2.02
C THR A 63 -20.16 17.09 2.93
N ASN A 64 -20.45 16.54 4.11
CA ASN A 64 -21.46 17.08 5.04
C ASN A 64 -20.88 18.08 6.07
N ILE A 65 -19.56 18.28 6.10
CA ILE A 65 -18.89 19.14 7.08
C ILE A 65 -18.11 20.28 6.43
N ARG A 66 -17.98 21.41 7.15
CA ARG A 66 -17.02 22.44 6.76
C ARG A 66 -15.61 21.97 7.11
N ILE A 67 -14.82 21.66 6.08
CA ILE A 67 -13.43 21.24 6.24
C ILE A 67 -12.61 22.42 6.78
N GLY A 68 -12.26 22.34 8.06
CA GLY A 68 -11.26 23.22 8.69
C GLY A 68 -9.84 22.66 8.53
N PRO A 69 -8.81 23.36 9.03
CA PRO A 69 -7.47 22.81 9.12
C PRO A 69 -7.48 21.53 9.98
N GLY A 70 -6.84 20.47 9.48
CA GLY A 70 -6.78 19.17 10.15
C GLY A 70 -6.66 18.00 9.18
N GLY A 71 -6.26 16.84 9.69
CA GLY A 71 -6.22 15.59 8.93
C GLY A 71 -7.48 14.72 9.11
N ALA A 72 -7.39 13.44 8.75
CA ALA A 72 -8.49 12.48 8.80
C ALA A 72 -9.18 12.40 10.17
N TYR A 73 -8.42 12.41 11.28
CA TYR A 73 -9.00 12.38 12.63
C TYR A 73 -9.88 13.61 12.91
N SER A 74 -9.44 14.81 12.53
CA SER A 74 -10.22 16.04 12.72
C SER A 74 -11.53 16.02 11.93
N ILE A 75 -11.50 15.45 10.73
CA ILE A 75 -12.69 15.28 9.87
C ILE A 75 -13.70 14.37 10.56
N ILE A 76 -13.27 13.19 11.03
CA ILE A 76 -14.15 12.20 11.67
C ILE A 76 -14.75 12.76 12.97
N THR A 77 -13.92 13.33 13.85
CA THR A 77 -14.39 13.90 15.12
C THR A 77 -15.40 15.03 14.92
N LYS A 78 -15.24 15.86 13.88
CA LYS A 78 -16.18 16.96 13.58
C LYS A 78 -17.51 16.46 13.03
N SER A 79 -17.53 15.34 12.32
CA SER A 79 -18.76 14.81 11.72
C SER A 79 -19.54 13.85 12.63
N LEU A 80 -18.84 13.04 13.42
CA LEU A 80 -19.44 11.93 14.20
C LEU A 80 -19.32 12.11 15.72
N GLY A 81 -18.65 13.18 16.17
CA GLY A 81 -18.39 13.43 17.58
C GLY A 81 -17.08 12.80 18.10
N LEU A 82 -16.71 13.18 19.32
CA LEU A 82 -15.45 12.77 19.96
C LEU A 82 -15.41 11.26 20.27
N GLU A 83 -16.54 10.68 20.68
CA GLU A 83 -16.62 9.26 21.04
C GLU A 83 -16.35 8.36 19.83
N ALA A 84 -17.04 8.60 18.70
CA ALA A 84 -16.81 7.89 17.46
C ALA A 84 -15.41 8.17 16.88
N GLY A 85 -14.93 9.42 16.99
CA GLY A 85 -13.58 9.80 16.57
C GLY A 85 -12.50 9.00 17.29
N GLY A 86 -12.60 8.84 18.61
CA GLY A 86 -11.67 8.03 19.40
C GLY A 86 -11.75 6.54 19.07
N ALA A 87 -12.97 6.00 18.95
CA ALA A 87 -13.21 4.59 18.65
C ALA A 87 -12.64 4.17 17.28
N ILE A 88 -12.68 5.05 16.28
CA ILE A 88 -12.11 4.80 14.94
C ILE A 88 -10.61 5.18 14.90
N GLY A 89 -10.23 6.26 15.59
CA GLY A 89 -8.88 6.81 15.54
C GLY A 89 -7.81 5.90 16.15
N PHE A 90 -8.10 5.25 17.27
CA PHE A 90 -7.13 4.38 17.94
C PHE A 90 -6.76 3.14 17.08
N PRO A 91 -7.72 2.35 16.54
CA PRO A 91 -7.41 1.26 15.62
C PRO A 91 -6.68 1.71 14.36
N LEU A 92 -7.05 2.87 13.78
CA LEU A 92 -6.35 3.42 12.62
C LEU A 92 -4.88 3.73 12.95
N TYR A 93 -4.59 4.34 14.09
CA TYR A 93 -3.22 4.60 14.51
C TYR A 93 -2.41 3.31 14.67
N LEU A 94 -2.98 2.31 15.35
CA LEU A 94 -2.34 1.02 15.54
C LEU A 94 -2.09 0.29 14.22
N SER A 95 -3.07 0.31 13.31
CA SER A 95 -2.94 -0.24 11.95
C SER A 95 -1.81 0.43 11.17
N GLN A 96 -1.66 1.76 11.27
CA GLN A 96 -0.56 2.46 10.60
C GLN A 96 0.80 2.10 11.20
N ALA A 97 0.91 1.95 12.53
CA ALA A 97 2.15 1.51 13.17
C ALA A 97 2.57 0.11 12.72
N ILE A 98 1.61 -0.83 12.66
CA ILE A 98 1.86 -2.19 12.16
C ILE A 98 2.21 -2.16 10.67
N SER A 99 1.56 -1.31 9.88
CA SER A 99 1.82 -1.17 8.44
C SER A 99 3.26 -0.74 8.17
N VAL A 100 3.81 0.18 8.96
CA VAL A 100 5.22 0.60 8.84
C VAL A 100 6.17 -0.59 9.04
N ALA A 101 5.96 -1.38 10.10
CA ALA A 101 6.76 -2.58 10.35
C ALA A 101 6.62 -3.60 9.20
N PHE A 102 5.41 -3.79 8.69
CA PHE A 102 5.12 -4.68 7.57
C PHE A 102 5.87 -4.26 6.29
N TYR A 103 5.83 -2.98 5.92
CA TYR A 103 6.52 -2.49 4.73
C TYR A 103 8.05 -2.56 4.85
N ILE A 104 8.61 -2.33 6.05
CA ILE A 104 10.05 -2.46 6.30
C ILE A 104 10.50 -3.92 6.14
N THR A 105 9.75 -4.87 6.71
CA THR A 105 10.04 -6.30 6.55
C THR A 105 9.95 -6.73 5.09
N GLY A 106 8.93 -6.28 4.36
CA GLY A 106 8.81 -6.57 2.93
C GLY A 106 9.97 -5.99 2.11
N PHE A 107 10.45 -4.79 2.45
CA PHE A 107 11.66 -4.23 1.85
C PHE A 107 12.90 -5.07 2.16
N ALA A 108 13.04 -5.54 3.41
CA ALA A 108 14.16 -6.40 3.80
C ALA A 108 14.14 -7.75 3.07
N GLU A 109 12.97 -8.36 2.84
CA GLU A 109 12.83 -9.55 1.99
C GLU A 109 13.37 -9.28 0.58
N CYS A 110 12.90 -8.20 -0.08
CA CYS A 110 13.39 -7.80 -1.41
C CYS A 110 14.90 -7.55 -1.43
N TRP A 111 15.46 -6.94 -0.38
CA TRP A 111 16.88 -6.68 -0.28
C TRP A 111 17.71 -7.96 -0.25
N LEU A 112 17.25 -8.98 0.48
CA LEU A 112 17.95 -10.25 0.60
C LEU A 112 17.91 -11.07 -0.69
N PHE A 113 16.87 -10.91 -1.51
CA PHE A 113 16.85 -11.49 -2.86
C PHE A 113 18.01 -10.97 -3.73
N VAL A 114 18.45 -9.73 -3.52
CA VAL A 114 19.58 -9.13 -4.25
C VAL A 114 20.91 -9.37 -3.52
N PHE A 115 20.92 -9.30 -2.18
CA PHE A 115 22.11 -9.42 -1.35
C PHE A 115 21.93 -10.48 -0.24
N PRO A 116 22.08 -11.78 -0.55
CA PRO A 116 21.75 -12.88 0.36
C PRO A 116 22.67 -12.99 1.59
N SER A 117 23.82 -12.31 1.59
CA SER A 117 24.80 -12.37 2.68
C SER A 117 24.48 -11.47 3.87
N HIS A 118 23.48 -10.58 3.76
CA HIS A 118 23.12 -9.66 4.83
C HIS A 118 22.10 -10.28 5.79
N SER A 119 22.08 -9.84 7.05
CA SER A 119 21.08 -10.30 8.01
C SER A 119 19.79 -9.47 7.91
N LEU A 120 18.64 -10.16 7.87
CA LEU A 120 17.31 -9.54 7.78
C LEU A 120 17.09 -8.49 8.88
N LEU A 121 17.45 -8.83 10.12
CA LEU A 121 17.23 -7.98 11.28
C LEU A 121 18.00 -6.66 11.17
N LEU A 122 19.26 -6.71 10.73
CA LEU A 122 20.11 -5.53 10.60
C LEU A 122 19.60 -4.61 9.49
N VAL A 123 19.20 -5.16 8.34
CA VAL A 123 18.62 -4.39 7.24
C VAL A 123 17.32 -3.71 7.67
N SER A 124 16.42 -4.44 8.34
CA SER A 124 15.16 -3.88 8.85
C SER A 124 15.37 -2.77 9.87
N LEU A 125 16.31 -2.94 10.82
CA LEU A 125 16.62 -1.90 11.82
C LEU A 125 17.21 -0.65 11.18
N ILE A 126 18.14 -0.80 10.23
CA ILE A 126 18.73 0.33 9.51
C ILE A 126 17.66 1.05 8.68
N ALA A 127 16.83 0.30 7.93
CA ALA A 127 15.75 0.88 7.14
C ALA A 127 14.76 1.65 8.02
N TRP A 128 14.36 1.08 9.15
CA TRP A 128 13.52 1.75 10.13
C TRP A 128 14.15 3.05 10.65
N ALA A 129 15.42 3.01 11.07
CA ALA A 129 16.12 4.17 11.60
C ALA A 129 16.27 5.28 10.54
N VAL A 130 16.61 4.93 9.30
CA VAL A 130 16.71 5.88 8.19
C VAL A 130 15.36 6.53 7.89
N LEU A 131 14.29 5.75 7.81
CA LEU A 131 12.94 6.28 7.57
C LEU A 131 12.47 7.19 8.71
N LEU A 132 12.81 6.85 9.96
CA LEU A 132 12.51 7.68 11.12
C LEU A 132 13.23 9.04 11.04
N ILE A 133 14.52 9.03 10.70
CA ILE A 133 15.32 10.25 10.53
C ILE A 133 14.74 11.12 9.40
N ILE A 134 14.44 10.53 8.23
CA ILE A 134 13.86 11.25 7.09
C ILE A 134 12.50 11.87 7.46
N SER A 135 11.66 11.10 8.15
CA SER A 135 10.35 11.56 8.63
C SER A 135 10.47 12.73 9.61
N TYR A 136 11.46 12.70 10.51
CA TYR A 136 11.72 13.76 11.47
C TYR A 136 12.23 15.06 10.80
N LEU A 137 13.10 14.94 9.78
CA LEU A 137 13.72 16.09 9.12
C LEU A 137 12.81 16.80 8.13
N SER A 138 12.06 16.09 7.27
CA SER A 138 11.29 16.78 6.22
C SER A 138 10.14 15.99 5.61
N ALA A 139 8.92 16.34 6.03
CA ALA A 139 7.69 15.95 5.33
C ALA A 139 7.59 16.58 3.91
N LYS A 140 8.22 17.74 3.68
CA LYS A 140 8.21 18.40 2.36
C LYS A 140 9.04 17.66 1.31
N PHE A 141 10.11 16.98 1.74
CA PHE A 141 10.91 16.13 0.87
C PHE A 141 10.11 14.91 0.38
N ALA A 142 9.31 14.30 1.26
CA ALA A 142 8.50 13.12 0.95
C ALA A 142 7.58 13.35 -0.26
N PHE A 143 6.88 14.50 -0.34
CA PHE A 143 6.00 14.81 -1.48
C PHE A 143 6.73 14.90 -2.82
N LYS A 144 8.00 15.35 -2.85
CA LYS A 144 8.79 15.38 -4.09
C LYS A 144 9.27 13.99 -4.48
N VAL A 145 9.72 13.20 -3.51
CA VAL A 145 10.16 11.81 -3.73
C VAL A 145 8.99 10.93 -4.19
N GLN A 146 7.78 11.19 -3.72
CA GLN A 146 6.59 10.44 -4.09
C GLN A 146 6.35 10.40 -5.60
N TYR A 147 6.57 11.52 -6.30
CA TYR A 147 6.40 11.56 -7.76
C TYR A 147 7.44 10.68 -8.48
N PHE A 148 8.68 10.68 -7.98
CA PHE A 148 9.72 9.80 -8.50
C PHE A 148 9.36 8.32 -8.29
N ILE A 149 8.86 7.96 -7.11
CA ILE A 149 8.40 6.59 -6.81
C ILE A 149 7.21 6.20 -7.71
N PHE A 150 6.26 7.11 -7.96
CA PHE A 150 5.12 6.87 -8.86
C PHE A 150 5.59 6.46 -10.26
N VAL A 151 6.56 7.20 -10.82
CA VAL A 151 7.13 6.90 -12.14
C VAL A 151 7.84 5.54 -12.14
N LEU A 152 8.62 5.24 -11.10
CA LEU A 152 9.30 3.95 -10.97
C LEU A 152 8.32 2.76 -10.91
N ILE A 153 7.24 2.89 -10.15
CA ILE A 153 6.19 1.87 -10.09
C ILE A 153 5.52 1.71 -11.46
N GLY A 154 5.23 2.82 -12.15
CA GLY A 154 4.69 2.77 -13.51
C GLY A 154 5.59 2.02 -14.48
N LEU A 155 6.90 2.31 -14.46
CA LEU A 155 7.90 1.60 -15.26
C LEU A 155 7.99 0.11 -14.89
N SER A 156 7.93 -0.21 -13.60
CA SER A 156 7.93 -1.59 -13.10
C SER A 156 6.75 -2.40 -13.65
N ILE A 157 5.54 -1.82 -13.62
CA ILE A 157 4.34 -2.48 -14.16
C ILE A 157 4.46 -2.71 -15.68
N VAL A 158 4.95 -1.73 -16.43
CA VAL A 158 5.22 -1.89 -17.87
C VAL A 158 6.24 -2.99 -18.13
N SER A 159 7.30 -3.06 -17.31
CA SER A 159 8.30 -4.13 -17.39
C SER A 159 7.71 -5.51 -17.13
N ILE A 160 6.80 -5.64 -16.16
CA ILE A 160 6.10 -6.90 -15.87
C ILE A 160 5.22 -7.30 -17.06
N MET A 161 4.50 -6.36 -17.67
CA MET A 161 3.64 -6.63 -18.84
C MET A 161 4.43 -6.99 -20.11
N MET A 162 5.61 -6.38 -20.31
CA MET A 162 6.51 -6.68 -21.42
C MET A 162 7.33 -7.95 -21.20
N GLY A 163 7.37 -8.49 -19.97
CA GLY A 163 8.03 -9.74 -19.64
C GLY A 163 7.50 -10.88 -20.51
N LYS A 164 8.28 -11.31 -21.49
CA LYS A 164 7.90 -12.36 -22.44
C LYS A 164 7.97 -13.71 -21.72
N GLY A 165 6.82 -14.30 -21.42
CA GLY A 165 6.71 -15.62 -20.80
C GLY A 165 7.42 -16.67 -21.63
N SER A 166 8.59 -17.11 -21.19
CA SER A 166 9.36 -18.17 -21.85
C SER A 166 8.62 -19.50 -21.70
N ASN A 167 7.96 -19.96 -22.76
CA ASN A 167 7.44 -21.32 -22.97
C ASN A 167 7.04 -22.08 -21.70
N VAL A 168 6.06 -21.57 -20.94
CA VAL A 168 5.50 -22.31 -19.83
C VAL A 168 4.15 -22.88 -20.25
N SER A 169 4.15 -24.16 -20.60
CA SER A 169 2.96 -24.96 -20.83
C SER A 169 2.22 -25.19 -19.51
N HIS A 170 1.58 -24.15 -18.98
CA HIS A 170 0.71 -24.27 -17.82
C HIS A 170 -0.73 -24.46 -18.29
N GLN A 171 -1.32 -25.60 -17.92
CA GLN A 171 -2.76 -25.81 -17.96
C GLN A 171 -3.41 -24.70 -17.14
N PHE A 172 -4.25 -23.87 -17.77
CA PHE A 172 -5.01 -22.83 -17.11
C PHE A 172 -5.94 -23.46 -16.07
N SER A 173 -5.52 -23.48 -14.80
CA SER A 173 -6.39 -23.93 -13.72
C SER A 173 -7.26 -22.78 -13.21
N PHE A 174 -8.57 -22.92 -13.40
CA PHE A 174 -9.58 -21.97 -12.94
C PHE A 174 -9.81 -22.07 -11.42
N TRP A 175 -9.67 -23.27 -10.83
CA TRP A 175 -9.87 -23.56 -9.41
C TRP A 175 -8.84 -24.59 -8.90
N GLY A 176 -7.97 -24.18 -7.96
CA GLY A 176 -7.00 -25.04 -7.25
C GLY A 176 -5.89 -25.68 -8.11
N GLY A 177 -4.78 -26.11 -7.51
CA GLY A 177 -3.67 -25.23 -7.15
C GLY A 177 -2.42 -25.66 -7.92
N TYR A 178 -1.51 -24.72 -8.21
CA TYR A 178 -0.17 -25.07 -8.68
C TYR A 178 0.67 -25.51 -7.47
N GLN A 179 0.37 -26.69 -6.91
CA GLN A 179 1.04 -27.21 -5.69
C GLN A 179 2.53 -27.52 -5.89
N THR A 180 3.07 -27.38 -7.12
CA THR A 180 4.46 -27.68 -7.49
C THR A 180 5.16 -26.52 -8.21
N GLY A 181 4.75 -25.27 -7.95
CA GLY A 181 5.58 -24.12 -8.27
C GLY A 181 6.46 -23.79 -7.07
N GLU A 182 7.72 -24.26 -7.06
CA GLU A 182 8.71 -23.67 -6.16
C GLU A 182 8.89 -22.20 -6.57
N PHE A 183 8.33 -21.30 -5.75
CA PHE A 183 8.56 -19.86 -5.78
C PHE A 183 9.57 -19.50 -4.69
#